data_AF-A0ABD3X0R9-F1
#
_entry.id   AF-A0ABD3X0R9-F1
#
_cell.length_a   1.000
_cell.length_b   1.000
_cell.length_c   1.000
_cell.angle_alpha   90.00
_cell.angle_beta   90.00
_cell.angle_gamma   90.00
#
_symmetry.space_group_name_H-M   'P 1'
#
loop_
_entity.id
_entity.type
_entity.pdbx_description
1 polymer ?
#
loop_
_entity_poly.entity_id
_entity_poly.type
_entity_poly.pdbx_seq_one_letter_code
_entity_poly.pdbx_strand_id
1 'polypeptide(L)'
;MPADQAQEYHKNSLKNVRAAINRYLKDNGKDIDIVKDKEFKNANSMLNAKLKFNLKSGISRQTQHYQLISLDELGKINAYLQKSDPVALRFKIWYLLSIYFVTRGIECHHQLTTTSLKFEYDKSGMEYITLNH
;
A
#
# COMPACT_ATOMS: atom_id res chain seq x y z
N MET A 1 -25.51 20.51 -0.85
CA MET A 1 -24.32 19.85 -0.28
C MET A 1 -24.16 18.51 -1.00
N PRO A 2 -23.03 18.22 -1.66
CA PRO A 2 -22.88 16.98 -2.43
C PRO A 2 -22.86 15.77 -1.49
N ALA A 3 -23.47 14.66 -1.89
CA ALA A 3 -23.65 13.45 -1.09
C ALA A 3 -22.37 12.64 -0.79
N ASP A 4 -21.20 13.14 -1.19
CA ASP A 4 -19.96 12.36 -1.31
C ASP A 4 -18.83 12.75 -0.34
N GLN A 5 -19.13 13.44 0.76
CA GLN A 5 -18.14 13.66 1.83
C GLN A 5 -18.59 13.01 3.13
N ALA A 6 -17.78 12.07 3.62
CA ALA A 6 -17.95 11.56 4.97
C ALA A 6 -17.84 12.72 5.96
N GLN A 7 -18.73 12.77 6.92
CA GLN A 7 -18.75 13.85 7.92
C GLN A 7 -17.55 13.76 8.87
N GLU A 8 -16.91 12.59 8.97
CA GLU A 8 -15.72 12.33 9.80
C GLU A 8 -14.61 11.63 9.01
N TYR A 9 -13.37 11.79 9.49
CA TYR A 9 -12.20 11.11 8.94
C TYR A 9 -12.31 9.59 9.07
N HIS A 10 -11.74 8.88 8.09
CA HIS A 10 -11.62 7.43 8.14
C HIS A 10 -10.77 6.97 9.35
N LYS A 11 -11.11 5.80 9.92
CA LYS A 11 -10.43 5.24 11.10
C LYS A 11 -8.91 5.16 10.96
N ASN A 12 -8.40 4.88 9.75
CA ASN A 12 -6.97 4.79 9.50
C ASN A 12 -6.30 6.17 9.58
N SER A 13 -6.96 7.23 9.13
CA SER A 13 -6.43 8.60 9.22
C SER A 13 -6.22 9.00 10.68
N LEU A 14 -7.21 8.78 11.55
CA LEU A 14 -7.10 9.09 12.97
C LEU A 14 -6.03 8.25 13.68
N LYS A 15 -5.91 6.96 13.34
CA LYS A 15 -4.82 6.11 13.83
C LYS A 15 -3.44 6.58 13.36
N ASN A 16 -3.34 7.02 12.10
CA ASN A 16 -2.10 7.53 11.53
C ASN A 16 -1.69 8.87 12.15
N VAL A 17 -2.65 9.76 12.45
CA VAL A 17 -2.39 10.99 13.20
C VAL A 17 -1.79 10.67 14.57
N ARG A 18 -2.39 9.74 15.33
CA ARG A 18 -1.83 9.29 16.61
C ARG A 18 -0.42 8.71 16.46
N ALA A 19 -0.21 7.87 15.44
CA ALA A 19 1.11 7.29 15.17
C ALA A 19 2.16 8.36 14.79
N ALA A 20 1.77 9.37 14.02
CA ALA A 20 2.63 10.49 13.62
C ALA A 20 3.00 11.35 14.84
N ILE A 21 2.05 11.63 15.74
CA ILE A 21 2.33 12.32 17.00
C ILE A 21 3.28 11.50 17.87
N ASN A 22 3.04 10.19 18.00
CA ASN A 22 3.92 9.29 18.76
C ASN A 22 5.35 9.29 18.21
N ARG A 23 5.50 9.21 16.88
CA ARG A 23 6.81 9.30 16.21
C ARG A 23 7.47 10.65 16.49
N TYR A 24 6.75 11.75 16.31
CA TYR A 24 7.27 13.10 16.58
C TYR A 24 7.80 13.23 18.02
N LEU A 25 7.07 12.73 19.01
CA LEU A 25 7.49 12.77 20.40
C LEU A 25 8.80 11.99 20.62
N LYS A 26 8.91 10.79 20.04
CA LYS A 26 10.13 9.97 20.11
C LYS A 26 11.32 10.61 19.40
N ASP A 27 11.11 11.13 18.20
CA ASP A 27 12.14 11.83 17.42
C ASP A 27 12.66 13.08 18.16
N ASN A 28 11.84 13.67 19.04
CA ASN A 28 12.19 14.80 19.91
C ASN A 28 12.63 14.37 21.32
N GLY A 29 13.05 13.12 21.50
CA GLY A 29 13.67 12.61 22.74
C GLY A 29 12.71 12.48 23.93
N LYS A 30 11.40 12.42 23.70
CA LYS A 30 10.43 12.13 24.77
C LYS A 30 10.35 10.63 25.00
N ASP A 31 10.63 10.20 26.22
CA ASP A 31 10.47 8.80 26.66
C ASP A 31 9.01 8.52 27.05
N ILE A 32 8.11 8.66 26.07
CA ILE A 32 6.69 8.34 26.20
C ILE A 32 6.21 7.63 24.93
N ASP A 33 5.31 6.67 25.09
CA ASP A 33 4.60 6.00 24.01
C ASP A 33 3.09 6.18 24.19
N ILE A 34 2.53 7.19 23.52
CA ILE A 34 1.10 7.53 23.62
C ILE A 34 0.18 6.44 23.03
N VAL A 35 0.75 5.41 22.39
CA VAL A 35 0.02 4.28 21.82
C VAL A 35 -0.03 3.10 22.80
N LYS A 36 1.06 2.85 23.54
CA LYS A 36 1.25 1.64 24.36
C LYS A 36 1.22 1.90 25.86
N ASP A 37 1.64 3.08 26.30
CA ASP A 37 1.79 3.37 27.73
C ASP A 37 0.44 3.36 28.46
N LYS A 38 0.48 2.88 29.70
CA LYS A 38 -0.72 2.66 30.53
C LYS A 38 -1.47 3.96 30.81
N GLU A 39 -0.75 5.08 30.91
CA GLU A 39 -1.26 6.43 31.13
C GLU A 39 -2.26 6.84 30.03
N PHE A 40 -2.08 6.33 28.80
CA PHE A 40 -2.92 6.65 27.65
C PHE A 40 -4.00 5.60 27.36
N LYS A 41 -4.12 4.54 28.17
CA LYS A 41 -5.08 3.46 27.96
C LYS A 41 -6.53 3.97 27.85
N ASN A 42 -6.91 4.92 28.70
CA ASN A 42 -8.26 5.50 28.70
C ASN A 42 -8.52 6.34 27.43
N ALA A 43 -7.59 7.21 27.06
CA ALA A 43 -7.68 8.01 25.84
C ALA A 43 -7.75 7.14 24.58
N ASN A 44 -6.93 6.09 24.52
CA ASN A 44 -6.92 5.13 23.42
C ASN A 44 -8.21 4.29 23.36
N SER A 45 -8.80 3.96 24.51
CA SER A 45 -10.10 3.28 24.59
C SER A 45 -11.22 4.18 24.07
N MET A 46 -11.22 5.46 24.45
CA MET A 46 -12.18 6.45 23.96
C MET A 46 -12.07 6.65 22.45
N LEU A 47 -10.85 6.79 21.92
CA LEU A 47 -10.61 6.87 20.48
C LEU A 47 -11.19 5.64 19.76
N ASN A 48 -10.88 4.43 20.24
CA ASN A 48 -11.42 3.21 19.64
C ASN A 48 -12.96 3.12 19.71
N ALA A 49 -13.56 3.57 20.80
CA ALA A 49 -15.02 3.63 20.95
C ALA A 49 -15.65 4.60 19.94
N LYS A 50 -15.11 5.82 19.82
CA LYS A 50 -15.52 6.82 18.84
C LYS A 50 -15.36 6.30 17.40
N LEU A 51 -14.26 5.63 17.07
CA LEU A 51 -14.04 5.02 15.76
C LEU A 51 -15.09 3.94 15.43
N LYS A 52 -15.43 3.08 16.41
CA LYS A 52 -16.47 2.07 16.26
C LYS A 52 -17.86 2.70 16.09
N PHE A 53 -18.15 3.74 16.87
CA PHE A 53 -19.40 4.48 16.76
C PHE A 53 -19.54 5.15 15.40
N ASN A 54 -18.53 5.92 14.96
CA ASN A 54 -18.55 6.60 13.66
C ASN A 54 -18.77 5.61 12.50
N LEU A 55 -18.20 4.40 12.59
CA LEU A 55 -18.41 3.35 11.58
C LEU A 55 -19.84 2.79 11.61
N LYS A 56 -20.38 2.49 12.80
CA LYS A 56 -21.73 1.93 12.95
C LYS A 56 -22.82 2.92 12.57
N SER A 57 -22.61 4.19 12.86
CA SER A 57 -23.55 5.27 12.58
C SER A 57 -23.44 5.82 11.14
N GLY A 58 -22.56 5.25 10.31
CA GLY A 58 -22.37 5.67 8.91
C GLY A 58 -21.66 7.02 8.74
N ILE A 59 -21.17 7.62 9.83
CA ILE A 59 -20.52 8.95 9.83
C ILE A 59 -19.11 8.86 9.21
N SER A 60 -18.42 7.74 9.44
CA SER A 60 -17.17 7.39 8.77
C SER A 60 -17.42 6.30 7.74
N ARG A 61 -16.78 6.42 6.57
CA ARG A 61 -16.75 5.36 5.56
C ARG A 61 -16.15 4.07 6.10
N GLN A 62 -16.62 2.95 5.55
CA GLN A 62 -16.01 1.65 5.75
C GLN A 62 -14.72 1.54 4.94
N THR A 63 -13.85 0.61 5.34
CA THR A 63 -12.67 0.28 4.54
C THR A 63 -13.14 -0.44 3.28
N GLN A 64 -12.92 0.18 2.14
CA GLN A 64 -13.15 -0.44 0.84
C GLN A 64 -11.91 -1.24 0.48
N HIS A 65 -12.10 -2.53 0.24
CA HIS A 65 -11.06 -3.37 -0.34
C HIS A 65 -11.10 -3.21 -1.86
N TYR A 66 -9.92 -3.22 -2.49
CA TYR A 66 -9.84 -3.25 -3.94
C TYR A 66 -10.59 -4.47 -4.47
N GLN A 67 -11.41 -4.24 -5.50
CA GLN A 67 -12.09 -5.32 -6.19
C GLN A 67 -11.06 -6.23 -6.86
N LEU A 68 -11.37 -7.53 -6.94
CA LEU A 68 -10.54 -8.44 -7.73
C LEU A 68 -10.60 -8.00 -9.20
N ILE A 69 -9.44 -8.05 -9.86
CA ILE A 69 -9.36 -7.83 -11.31
C ILE A 69 -10.01 -9.04 -11.99
N SER A 70 -11.04 -8.79 -12.78
CA SER A 70 -11.75 -9.83 -13.54
C SER A 70 -10.92 -10.35 -14.72
N LEU A 71 -11.26 -11.55 -15.23
CA LEU A 71 -10.60 -12.11 -16.42
C LEU A 71 -10.77 -11.22 -17.66
N ASP A 72 -11.91 -10.55 -17.80
CA ASP A 72 -12.16 -9.59 -18.89
C ASP A 72 -11.23 -8.37 -18.79
N GLU A 73 -11.06 -7.83 -17.57
CA GLU A 73 -10.12 -6.73 -17.33
C GLU A 73 -8.66 -7.16 -17.58
N LEU A 74 -8.28 -8.38 -17.20
CA LEU A 74 -6.97 -8.93 -17.55
C LEU A 74 -6.79 -9.04 -19.08
N GLY A 75 -7.85 -9.42 -19.80
CA GLY A 75 -7.87 -9.41 -21.25
C GLY A 75 -7.62 -8.01 -21.84
N LYS A 76 -8.27 -6.99 -21.29
CA LYS A 76 -8.06 -5.58 -21.67
C LYS A 76 -6.64 -5.09 -21.38
N ILE A 77 -6.11 -5.42 -20.20
CA ILE A 77 -4.73 -5.10 -19.82
C ILE A 77 -3.76 -5.76 -20.83
N ASN A 78 -3.92 -7.05 -21.08
CA ASN A 78 -3.07 -7.75 -22.04
C ASN A 78 -3.17 -7.12 -23.44
N ALA A 79 -4.37 -6.86 -23.95
CA ALA A 79 -4.56 -6.22 -25.26
C ALA A 79 -3.87 -4.85 -25.36
N TYR A 80 -3.91 -4.05 -24.30
CA TYR A 80 -3.19 -2.77 -24.23
C TYR A 80 -1.66 -2.97 -24.25
N LEU A 81 -1.15 -3.94 -23.47
CA LEU A 81 0.28 -4.20 -23.32
C LEU A 81 0.91 -4.90 -24.54
N GLN A 82 0.12 -5.48 -25.45
CA GLN A 82 0.64 -6.09 -26.69
C GLN A 82 0.87 -5.08 -27.82
N LYS A 83 0.51 -3.80 -27.63
CA LYS A 83 0.76 -2.77 -28.64
C LYS A 83 2.27 -2.58 -28.84
N SER A 84 2.68 -2.48 -30.10
CA SER A 84 4.07 -2.26 -30.49
C SER A 84 4.43 -0.77 -30.47
N ASP A 85 4.14 -0.09 -29.36
CA ASP A 85 4.53 1.29 -29.12
C ASP A 85 5.43 1.40 -27.88
N PRO A 86 6.35 2.39 -27.83
CA PRO A 86 7.32 2.49 -26.74
C PRO A 86 6.69 2.65 -25.35
N VAL A 87 5.50 3.27 -25.27
CA VAL A 87 4.82 3.52 -23.99
C VAL A 87 4.19 2.24 -23.47
N ALA A 88 3.49 1.49 -24.32
CA ALA A 88 2.95 0.18 -23.98
C ALA A 88 4.06 -0.81 -23.60
N LEU A 89 5.19 -0.80 -24.30
CA LEU A 89 6.34 -1.65 -23.96
C LEU A 89 6.87 -1.32 -22.55
N ARG A 90 7.03 -0.03 -22.22
CA ARG A 90 7.45 0.39 -20.88
C ARG A 90 6.48 -0.08 -19.80
N PHE A 91 5.17 0.09 -20.03
CA PHE A 91 4.15 -0.38 -19.10
C PHE A 91 4.12 -1.91 -18.98
N LYS A 92 4.41 -2.64 -20.06
CA LYS A 92 4.49 -4.10 -20.05
C LYS A 92 5.62 -4.57 -19.14
N ILE A 93 6.80 -3.98 -19.26
CA ILE A 93 7.93 -4.30 -18.38
C ILE A 93 7.60 -3.97 -16.93
N TRP A 94 7.05 -2.78 -16.64
CA TRP A 94 6.62 -2.41 -15.30
C TRP A 94 5.59 -3.41 -14.71
N TYR A 95 4.59 -3.81 -15.49
CA TYR A 95 3.56 -4.76 -15.09
C TYR A 95 4.14 -6.15 -14.78
N LEU A 96 5.01 -6.68 -15.66
CA LEU A 96 5.67 -7.97 -15.46
C LEU A 96 6.54 -7.95 -14.20
N LEU A 97 7.35 -6.91 -14.00
CA LEU A 97 8.17 -6.76 -12.80
C LEU A 97 7.31 -6.71 -11.53
N SER A 98 6.22 -5.96 -11.57
CA SER A 98 5.29 -5.82 -10.44
C SER A 98 4.64 -7.15 -10.03
N ILE A 99 4.28 -7.99 -11.01
CA ILE A 99 3.63 -9.27 -10.76
C ILE A 99 4.63 -10.35 -10.33
N TYR A 100 5.75 -10.47 -11.02
CA TYR A 100 6.71 -11.55 -10.76
C TYR A 100 7.60 -11.30 -9.55
N PHE A 101 7.95 -10.03 -9.27
CA PHE A 101 8.80 -9.67 -8.13
C PHE A 101 8.04 -9.01 -6.97
N VAL A 102 6.72 -8.84 -7.10
CA VAL A 102 5.84 -8.25 -6.06
C VAL A 102 6.35 -6.87 -5.59
N THR A 103 6.89 -6.09 -6.53
CA THR A 103 7.40 -4.74 -6.26
C THR A 103 6.23 -3.79 -6.08
N ARG A 104 6.05 -3.27 -4.85
CA ARG A 104 4.88 -2.47 -4.47
C ARG A 104 5.08 -0.96 -4.57
N GLY A 105 6.32 -0.49 -4.65
CA GLY A 105 6.67 0.92 -4.61
C GLY A 105 7.25 1.42 -5.93
N ILE A 106 6.83 2.61 -6.35
CA ILE A 106 7.44 3.35 -7.48
C ILE A 106 8.94 3.53 -7.25
N GLU A 107 9.34 3.76 -6.00
CA GLU A 107 10.74 3.92 -5.61
C GLU A 107 11.62 2.72 -6.04
N CYS A 108 11.13 1.49 -5.84
CA CYS A 108 11.84 0.30 -6.26
C CYS A 108 12.06 0.30 -7.78
N HIS A 109 11.03 0.61 -8.57
CA HIS A 109 11.15 0.66 -10.02
C HIS A 109 12.06 1.78 -10.53
N HIS A 110 12.09 2.92 -9.85
CA HIS A 110 12.98 4.03 -10.21
C HIS A 110 14.46 3.72 -9.96
N GLN A 111 14.76 2.83 -9.02
CA GLN A 111 16.13 2.42 -8.70
C GLN A 111 16.64 1.27 -9.57
N LEU A 112 15.77 0.63 -10.38
CA LEU A 112 16.19 -0.46 -11.26
C LEU A 112 17.11 0.06 -12.38
N THR A 113 18.23 -0.62 -12.55
CA THR A 113 19.17 -0.42 -13.65
C THR A 113 19.23 -1.67 -14.52
N THR A 114 19.99 -1.61 -15.60
CA THR A 114 20.23 -2.77 -16.47
C THR A 114 20.95 -3.93 -15.77
N THR A 115 21.59 -3.69 -14.62
CA THR A 115 22.30 -4.71 -13.82
C THR A 115 21.49 -5.22 -12.64
N SER A 116 20.26 -4.73 -12.45
CA SER A 116 19.37 -5.16 -11.36
C SER A 116 18.74 -6.53 -11.58
N LEU A 117 18.83 -7.09 -12.79
CA LEU A 117 18.33 -8.43 -13.10
C LEU A 117 19.50 -9.39 -13.32
N LYS A 118 19.47 -10.52 -12.63
CA LYS A 118 20.44 -11.60 -12.77
C LYS A 118 19.74 -12.87 -13.22
N PHE A 119 20.34 -13.54 -14.20
CA PHE A 119 19.88 -14.83 -14.69
C PHE A 119 20.65 -15.94 -13.96
N GLU A 120 19.92 -16.88 -13.38
CA GLU A 120 20.45 -17.98 -12.59
C GLU A 120 19.77 -19.29 -13.00
N TYR A 121 20.34 -20.42 -12.57
CA TYR A 121 19.81 -21.75 -12.86
C TYR A 121 19.49 -22.49 -11.58
N ASP A 122 18.35 -23.16 -11.53
CA ASP A 122 17.99 -23.99 -10.39
C ASP A 122 18.73 -25.34 -10.40
N LYS A 123 18.46 -26.19 -9.41
CA LYS A 123 19.08 -27.52 -9.29
C LYS A 123 18.70 -28.47 -10.44
N SER A 124 17.63 -28.17 -11.16
CA SER A 124 17.14 -28.94 -12.31
C SER A 124 17.70 -28.41 -13.63
N GLY A 125 18.48 -27.32 -13.59
CA GLY A 125 19.01 -26.64 -14.77
C GLY A 125 18.02 -25.68 -15.44
N MET A 126 16.94 -25.29 -14.76
CA MET A 126 15.97 -24.34 -15.29
C MET A 126 16.40 -22.90 -15.00
N GLU A 127 16.39 -22.05 -16.03
CA GLU A 127 16.73 -20.63 -15.89
C GLU A 127 15.62 -19.86 -15.17
N TYR A 128 16.01 -19.01 -14.23
CA TYR A 128 15.14 -18.07 -13.55
C TYR A 128 15.84 -16.72 -13.34
N ILE A 129 15.05 -15.68 -13.08
CA ILE A 129 15.55 -14.32 -12.91
C ILE A 129 15.43 -13.90 -11.45
N THR A 130 16.48 -13.30 -10.90
CA THR A 130 16.50 -12.69 -9.58
C THR A 130 16.74 -11.20 -9.65
N LEU A 131 16.28 -10.48 -8.61
CA LEU A 131 16.66 -9.09 -8.38
C LEU A 131 18.00 -9.04 -7.67
N ASN A 132 18.94 -8.33 -8.28
CA ASN A 132 20.24 -7.99 -7.73
C ASN A 132 20.16 -6.59 -7.13
N HIS A 133 20.27 -6.48 -5.81
CA HIS A 133 20.24 -5.22 -5.06
C HIS A 133 21.64 -4.66 -4.85
#